data_AF-A0A166VF72-F1
#
_entry.id   AF-A0A166VF72-F1
#
_cell.length_a   1.000
_cell.length_b   1.000
_cell.length_c   1.000
_cell.angle_alpha   90.00
_cell.angle_beta   90.00
_cell.angle_gamma   90.00
#
_symmetry.space_group_name_H-M   'P 1'
#
loop_
_entity.id
_entity.type
_entity.pdbx_description
1 polymer ?
#
loop_
_entity_poly.entity_id
_entity_poly.type
_entity_poly.pdbx_seq_one_letter_code
_entity_poly.pdbx_strand_id
1 'polypeptide(L)'
;MRALGTANIYRNQFVGYIVPHSLNPPITLYTHTANMTSAHIAPHVENLGNAISQWHGHIESGHEAPHGGICDGINAFSLHFLQIAAHVKKSFPEAERPHFYVDLNKEGESGLKASQKFNEMMPTLLTQGVKASDVVLALEGEMIAMIAMYDSLKAADPKYEEHCAFLENYTMKLVQDMIDTYSKA
;
A
#
# COMPACT_ATOMS: atom_id res chain seq x y z
N MET A 1 -40.93 23.19 -0.58
CA MET A 1 -39.74 23.60 0.20
C MET A 1 -39.16 22.37 0.88
N ARG A 2 -37.82 22.33 1.02
CA ARG A 2 -36.98 21.35 1.73
C ARG A 2 -37.47 21.11 3.18
N ALA A 3 -37.16 20.07 3.96
CA ALA A 3 -36.00 19.16 4.06
C ALA A 3 -36.46 17.86 4.78
N LEU A 4 -36.07 16.66 4.35
CA LEU A 4 -34.93 15.86 4.86
C LEU A 4 -34.84 15.75 6.39
N GLY A 5 -35.40 14.66 6.93
CA GLY A 5 -35.10 14.07 8.23
C GLY A 5 -34.47 12.69 8.01
N THR A 6 -33.32 12.51 8.64
CA THR A 6 -32.39 11.38 8.68
C THR A 6 -33.00 10.05 9.12
N ALA A 7 -32.58 8.94 8.47
CA ALA A 7 -31.96 7.74 9.06
C ALA A 7 -32.33 6.45 8.32
N ASN A 8 -31.32 5.59 8.15
CA ASN A 8 -31.34 4.21 7.66
C ASN A 8 -31.67 4.01 6.18
N ILE A 9 -30.67 3.55 5.42
CA ILE A 9 -30.62 2.24 4.74
C ILE A 9 -29.27 2.22 4.02
N TYR A 10 -28.26 1.56 4.60
CA TYR A 10 -27.19 0.96 3.77
C TYR A 10 -27.46 -0.53 3.70
N ARG A 11 -28.34 -0.86 2.75
CA ARG A 11 -28.51 -2.20 2.20
C ARG A 11 -27.24 -2.53 1.42
N ASN A 12 -26.75 -3.76 1.64
CA ASN A 12 -25.88 -4.51 0.75
C ASN A 12 -26.02 -4.10 -0.73
N GLN A 13 -24.95 -3.59 -1.33
CA GLN A 13 -24.74 -3.64 -2.76
C GLN A 13 -23.31 -4.12 -3.03
N PHE A 14 -23.21 -5.43 -3.22
CA PHE A 14 -22.12 -6.05 -3.96
C PHE A 14 -22.19 -5.53 -5.40
N VAL A 15 -21.14 -4.84 -5.85
CA VAL A 15 -20.91 -4.59 -7.27
C VAL A 15 -19.93 -5.66 -7.75
N GLY A 16 -20.47 -6.68 -8.42
CA GLY A 16 -19.67 -7.70 -9.08
C GLY A 16 -18.92 -7.11 -10.27
N TYR A 17 -17.61 -7.36 -10.35
CA TYR A 17 -16.86 -7.18 -11.58
C TYR A 17 -16.88 -8.48 -12.37
N ILE A 18 -17.36 -8.39 -13.61
CA ILE A 18 -17.31 -9.46 -14.60
C ILE A 18 -15.86 -9.56 -15.07
N VAL A 19 -15.18 -10.65 -14.69
CA VAL A 19 -13.89 -11.05 -15.28
C VAL A 19 -14.18 -11.69 -16.65
N PRO A 20 -13.52 -11.27 -17.74
CA PRO A 20 -13.65 -11.94 -19.03
C PRO A 20 -13.25 -13.41 -18.93
N HIS A 21 -14.10 -14.28 -19.47
CA HIS A 21 -13.94 -15.74 -19.46
C HIS A 21 -12.61 -16.19 -20.06
N SER A 22 -11.75 -16.83 -19.27
CA SER A 22 -11.36 -18.23 -19.46
C SER A 22 -10.44 -18.67 -18.32
N LEU A 23 -10.52 -19.96 -17.94
CA LEU A 23 -9.76 -20.69 -16.90
C LEU A 23 -10.40 -20.73 -15.50
N ASN A 24 -11.47 -21.54 -15.39
CA ASN A 24 -11.96 -22.09 -14.11
C ASN A 24 -11.14 -23.34 -13.72
N PRO A 25 -10.86 -23.52 -12.42
CA PRO A 25 -11.32 -24.72 -11.72
C PRO A 25 -12.23 -24.35 -10.54
N PRO A 26 -13.02 -25.31 -9.98
CA PRO A 26 -14.21 -25.00 -9.21
C PRO A 26 -13.90 -24.37 -7.84
N ILE A 27 -14.48 -23.20 -7.59
CA ILE A 27 -14.46 -22.55 -6.27
C ILE A 27 -15.41 -23.34 -5.34
N THR A 28 -14.84 -24.02 -4.35
CA THR A 28 -15.59 -24.55 -3.21
C THR A 28 -15.91 -23.37 -2.29
N LEU A 29 -17.18 -23.01 -2.18
CA LEU A 29 -17.64 -21.95 -1.27
C LEU A 29 -17.57 -22.45 0.19
N TYR A 30 -16.50 -22.11 0.89
CA TYR A 30 -16.45 -22.26 2.34
C TYR A 30 -17.28 -21.15 2.99
N THR A 31 -18.45 -21.52 3.52
CA THR A 31 -19.18 -20.69 4.46
C THR A 31 -18.49 -20.80 5.82
N HIS A 32 -17.69 -19.80 6.19
CA HIS A 32 -17.08 -19.74 7.52
C HIS A 32 -17.68 -18.57 8.30
N THR A 33 -18.67 -18.88 9.14
CA THR A 33 -18.95 -18.11 10.35
C THR A 33 -17.77 -18.32 11.29
N ALA A 34 -16.74 -17.48 11.19
CA ALA A 34 -15.66 -17.40 12.16
C ALA A 34 -15.88 -16.14 13.03
N ASN A 35 -16.05 -16.38 14.33
CA ASN A 35 -16.16 -15.37 15.36
C ASN A 35 -15.01 -14.36 15.28
N MET A 36 -15.37 -13.08 15.32
CA MET A 36 -14.46 -11.93 15.35
C MET A 36 -13.68 -11.87 16.67
N THR A 37 -12.48 -12.44 16.73
CA THR A 37 -11.47 -12.05 17.74
C THR A 37 -10.05 -12.32 17.22
N SER A 38 -9.66 -11.70 16.10
CA SER A 38 -8.25 -11.62 15.72
C SER A 38 -7.89 -10.16 15.49
N ALA A 39 -6.71 -9.76 15.94
CA ALA A 39 -6.18 -8.42 15.72
C ALA A 39 -5.86 -8.28 14.22
N HIS A 40 -6.88 -7.98 13.43
CA HIS A 40 -6.81 -8.03 11.98
C HIS A 40 -5.73 -7.08 11.46
N ILE A 41 -4.80 -7.59 10.66
CA ILE A 41 -3.77 -6.79 9.98
C ILE A 41 -4.38 -5.97 8.83
N ALA A 42 -5.56 -6.36 8.32
CA ALA A 42 -6.24 -5.74 7.19
C ALA A 42 -6.41 -4.19 7.28
N PRO A 43 -6.81 -3.58 8.42
CA PRO A 43 -6.92 -2.13 8.53
C PRO A 43 -5.56 -1.41 8.35
N HIS A 44 -4.45 -2.08 8.63
CA HIS A 44 -3.11 -1.50 8.44
C HIS A 44 -2.70 -1.48 6.96
N VAL A 45 -3.12 -2.49 6.19
CA VAL A 45 -2.94 -2.51 4.74
C VAL A 45 -3.88 -1.51 4.05
N GLU A 46 -5.12 -1.39 4.52
CA GLU A 46 -6.05 -0.35 4.05
C GLU A 46 -5.52 1.07 4.32
N ASN A 47 -4.92 1.30 5.49
CA ASN A 47 -4.31 2.59 5.80
C ASN A 47 -3.11 2.91 4.89
N LEU A 48 -2.31 1.90 4.51
CA LEU A 48 -1.26 2.06 3.50
C LEU A 48 -1.85 2.50 2.15
N GLY A 49 -2.92 1.85 1.70
CA GLY A 49 -3.60 2.22 0.46
C GLY A 49 -4.22 3.62 0.46
N ASN A 50 -4.81 4.01 1.60
CA ASN A 50 -5.32 5.36 1.81
C ASN A 50 -4.20 6.40 1.74
N ALA A 51 -3.03 6.12 2.36
CA ALA A 51 -1.88 7.00 2.29
C ALA A 51 -1.38 7.14 0.84
N ILE A 52 -1.22 6.03 0.10
CA ILE A 52 -0.79 6.04 -1.31
C ILE A 52 -1.74 6.90 -2.15
N SER A 53 -3.05 6.71 -1.98
CA SER A 53 -4.08 7.45 -2.71
C SER A 53 -4.06 8.94 -2.39
N GLN A 54 -3.89 9.30 -1.12
CA GLN A 54 -3.80 10.70 -0.67
C GLN A 54 -2.57 11.38 -1.25
N TRP A 55 -1.40 10.75 -1.14
CA TRP A 55 -0.15 11.29 -1.67
C TRP A 55 -0.20 11.46 -3.19
N HIS A 56 -0.75 10.48 -3.91
CA HIS A 56 -0.96 10.59 -5.35
C HIS A 56 -1.85 11.79 -5.70
N GLY A 57 -2.98 11.96 -4.99
CA GLY A 57 -3.84 13.14 -5.16
C GLY A 57 -3.15 14.47 -4.81
N HIS A 58 -2.21 14.48 -3.86
CA HIS A 58 -1.44 15.68 -3.50
C HIS A 58 -0.44 16.04 -4.61
N ILE A 59 0.24 15.04 -5.18
CA ILE A 59 1.12 15.23 -6.34
C ILE A 59 0.35 15.82 -7.52
N GLU A 60 -0.86 15.31 -7.80
CA GLU A 60 -1.65 15.74 -8.94
C GLU A 60 -2.30 17.12 -8.76
N SER A 61 -2.72 17.45 -7.53
CA SER A 61 -3.41 18.71 -7.24
C SER A 61 -2.48 19.91 -7.04
N GLY A 62 -1.18 19.68 -6.77
CA GLY A 62 -0.19 20.74 -6.55
C GLY A 62 -0.47 21.60 -5.31
N HIS A 63 -1.20 21.06 -4.33
CA HIS A 63 -1.91 21.81 -3.31
C HIS A 63 -1.24 21.69 -1.92
N GLU A 64 0.04 22.06 -1.78
CA GLU A 64 0.76 22.21 -0.49
C GLU A 64 2.17 22.79 -0.70
N ALA A 65 2.93 23.04 0.38
CA ALA A 65 4.36 23.34 0.26
C ALA A 65 5.07 22.08 -0.30
N PRO A 66 5.53 22.11 -1.57
CA PRO A 66 5.77 20.89 -2.34
C PRO A 66 6.88 20.03 -1.73
N HIS A 67 7.85 20.63 -1.05
CA HIS A 67 8.95 19.88 -0.43
C HIS A 67 8.54 19.12 0.83
N GLY A 68 7.78 19.77 1.73
CA GLY A 68 7.29 19.13 2.95
C GLY A 68 6.31 18.01 2.62
N GLY A 69 5.31 18.29 1.77
CA GLY A 69 4.28 17.30 1.42
C GLY A 69 4.82 16.04 0.73
N ILE A 70 5.88 16.16 -0.10
CA ILE A 70 6.49 14.99 -0.74
C ILE A 70 7.22 14.11 0.26
N CYS A 71 8.12 14.68 1.08
CA CYS A 71 8.92 13.89 2.02
C CYS A 71 8.05 13.34 3.16
N ASP A 72 7.08 14.12 3.63
CA ASP A 72 6.13 13.68 4.66
C ASP A 72 5.26 12.52 4.16
N GLY A 73 4.84 12.54 2.88
CA GLY A 73 4.13 11.43 2.26
C GLY A 73 4.93 10.14 2.22
N ILE A 74 6.20 10.19 1.79
CA ILE A 74 7.10 9.03 1.79
C ILE A 74 7.33 8.50 3.22
N ASN A 75 7.51 9.41 4.18
CA ASN A 75 7.64 9.04 5.59
C ASN A 75 6.34 8.41 6.16
N ALA A 76 5.17 8.81 5.67
CA ALA A 76 3.90 8.19 6.03
C ALA A 76 3.81 6.74 5.52
N PHE A 77 4.30 6.44 4.30
CA PHE A 77 4.40 5.05 3.81
C PHE A 77 5.32 4.23 4.71
N SER A 78 6.49 4.78 5.04
CA SER A 78 7.45 4.16 5.96
C SER A 78 6.82 3.77 7.29
N LEU A 79 6.02 4.68 7.88
CA LEU A 79 5.30 4.42 9.12
C LEU A 79 4.31 3.25 8.97
N HIS A 80 3.56 3.19 7.87
CA HIS A 80 2.60 2.11 7.66
C HIS A 80 3.27 0.75 7.44
N PHE A 81 4.39 0.68 6.72
CA PHE A 81 5.19 -0.54 6.62
C PHE A 81 5.70 -1.01 7.99
N LEU A 82 6.20 -0.09 8.83
CA LEU A 82 6.63 -0.41 10.19
C LEU A 82 5.47 -0.88 11.09
N GLN A 83 4.28 -0.30 10.94
CA GLN A 83 3.08 -0.75 11.65
C GLN A 83 2.71 -2.18 11.24
N ILE A 84 2.69 -2.47 9.93
CA ILE A 84 2.44 -3.83 9.43
C ILE A 84 3.48 -4.80 10.00
N ALA A 85 4.78 -4.45 9.95
CA ALA A 85 5.86 -5.25 10.51
C ALA A 85 5.64 -5.57 12.00
N ALA A 86 5.30 -4.55 12.80
CA ALA A 86 5.03 -4.71 14.22
C ALA A 86 3.82 -5.63 14.49
N HIS A 87 2.76 -5.51 13.68
CA HIS A 87 1.58 -6.37 13.80
C HIS A 87 1.87 -7.82 13.41
N VAL A 88 2.55 -8.05 12.29
CA VAL A 88 2.97 -9.40 11.85
C VAL A 88 3.83 -10.07 12.93
N LYS A 89 4.80 -9.34 13.50
CA LYS A 89 5.66 -9.84 14.57
C LYS A 89 4.89 -10.19 15.85
N LYS A 90 3.81 -9.45 16.14
CA LYS A 90 2.95 -9.71 17.30
C LYS A 90 2.05 -10.93 17.06
N SER A 91 1.46 -11.04 15.88
CA SER A 91 0.51 -12.10 15.53
C SER A 91 0.27 -12.11 14.00
N PHE A 92 0.50 -13.25 13.34
CA PHE A 92 0.14 -13.44 11.93
C PHE A 92 -0.53 -14.81 11.69
N PRO A 93 -1.83 -14.93 11.98
CA PRO A 93 -2.55 -16.19 11.90
C PRO A 93 -2.63 -16.73 10.48
N GLU A 94 -2.46 -18.05 10.29
CA GLU A 94 -2.49 -18.71 8.98
C GLU A 94 -3.76 -18.40 8.19
N ALA A 95 -4.92 -18.37 8.87
CA ALA A 95 -6.21 -18.08 8.25
C ALA A 95 -6.32 -16.67 7.65
N GLU A 96 -5.50 -15.71 8.11
CA GLU A 96 -5.54 -14.32 7.63
C GLU A 96 -4.58 -14.05 6.47
N ARG A 97 -3.54 -14.89 6.31
CA ARG A 97 -2.45 -14.64 5.35
C ARG A 97 -2.92 -14.50 3.91
N PRO A 98 -3.84 -15.34 3.38
CA PRO A 98 -4.29 -15.20 2.00
C PRO A 98 -4.94 -13.85 1.73
N HIS A 99 -5.77 -13.36 2.66
CA HIS A 99 -6.41 -12.05 2.53
C HIS A 99 -5.39 -10.92 2.62
N PHE A 100 -4.46 -11.02 3.57
CA PHE A 100 -3.38 -10.06 3.72
C PHE A 100 -2.54 -9.91 2.44
N TYR A 101 -2.11 -11.01 1.82
CA TYR A 101 -1.29 -10.94 0.60
C TYR A 101 -2.06 -10.43 -0.61
N VAL A 102 -3.36 -10.75 -0.72
CA VAL A 102 -4.23 -10.18 -1.75
C VAL A 102 -4.31 -8.67 -1.61
N ASP A 103 -4.50 -8.16 -0.39
CA ASP A 103 -4.58 -6.71 -0.17
C ASP A 103 -3.22 -6.04 -0.37
N LEU A 104 -2.12 -6.64 0.12
CA LEU A 104 -0.77 -6.12 -0.10
C LEU A 104 -0.41 -6.06 -1.60
N ASN A 105 -0.85 -7.03 -2.41
CA ASN A 105 -0.66 -6.98 -3.86
C ASN A 105 -1.39 -5.79 -4.51
N LYS A 106 -2.64 -5.52 -4.10
CA LYS A 106 -3.39 -4.35 -4.60
C LYS A 106 -2.69 -3.03 -4.25
N GLU A 107 -2.11 -2.95 -3.06
CA GLU A 107 -1.35 -1.77 -2.66
C GLU A 107 -0.04 -1.64 -3.44
N GLY A 108 0.64 -2.75 -3.76
CA GLY A 108 1.78 -2.75 -4.67
C GLY A 108 1.43 -2.21 -6.06
N GLU A 109 0.29 -2.61 -6.63
CA GLU A 109 -0.20 -2.11 -7.93
C GLU A 109 -0.54 -0.61 -7.88
N SER A 110 -1.11 -0.14 -6.76
CA SER A 110 -1.40 1.29 -6.55
C SER A 110 -0.11 2.10 -6.37
N GLY A 111 0.86 1.56 -5.63
CA GLY A 111 2.20 2.13 -5.46
C GLY A 111 2.97 2.25 -6.78
N LEU A 112 2.80 1.32 -7.72
CA LEU A 112 3.36 1.44 -9.06
C LEU A 112 2.85 2.69 -9.78
N LYS A 113 1.53 2.91 -9.80
CA LYS A 113 0.94 4.06 -10.48
C LYS A 113 1.41 5.37 -9.84
N ALA A 114 1.48 5.39 -8.51
CA ALA A 114 1.96 6.54 -7.77
C ALA A 114 3.44 6.84 -8.06
N SER A 115 4.31 5.82 -8.07
CA SER A 115 5.74 5.97 -8.35
C SER A 115 6.03 6.42 -9.78
N GLN A 116 5.32 5.86 -10.77
CA GLN A 116 5.40 6.31 -12.16
C GLN A 116 5.07 7.80 -12.28
N LYS A 117 3.95 8.22 -11.68
CA LYS A 117 3.54 9.62 -11.72
C LYS A 117 4.52 10.54 -10.98
N PHE A 118 5.04 10.10 -9.85
CA PHE A 118 6.02 10.85 -9.08
C PHE A 118 7.32 11.08 -9.86
N ASN A 119 7.79 10.07 -10.58
CA ASN A 119 8.97 10.19 -11.45
C ASN A 119 8.71 11.14 -12.65
N GLU A 120 7.53 11.08 -13.27
CA GLU A 120 7.14 12.03 -14.31
C GLU A 120 7.16 13.49 -13.82
N MET A 121 6.76 13.70 -12.56
CA MET A 121 6.68 15.02 -11.93
C MET A 121 8.03 15.55 -11.44
N MET A 122 9.10 14.75 -11.47
CA MET A 122 10.40 15.13 -10.93
C MET A 122 10.89 16.51 -11.44
N PRO A 123 10.93 16.83 -12.75
CA PRO A 123 11.41 18.14 -13.20
C PRO A 123 10.62 19.32 -12.62
N THR A 124 9.30 19.15 -12.47
CA THR A 124 8.41 20.14 -11.88
C THR A 124 8.68 20.31 -10.39
N LEU A 125 8.81 19.21 -9.65
CA LEU A 125 9.08 19.22 -8.22
C LEU A 125 10.43 19.90 -7.90
N LEU A 126 11.48 19.58 -8.68
CA LEU A 126 12.79 20.22 -8.53
C LEU A 126 12.72 21.72 -8.80
N THR A 127 11.98 22.14 -9.85
CA THR A 127 11.76 23.56 -10.17
C THR A 127 11.00 24.30 -9.05
N GLN A 128 10.13 23.59 -8.33
CA GLN A 128 9.40 24.09 -7.17
C GLN A 128 10.22 24.08 -5.87
N GLY A 129 11.49 23.69 -5.92
CA GLY A 129 12.41 23.72 -4.78
C GLY A 129 12.40 22.46 -3.92
N VAL A 130 11.78 21.36 -4.38
CA VAL A 130 11.97 20.05 -3.76
C VAL A 130 13.42 19.62 -3.98
N LYS A 131 14.14 19.31 -2.90
CA LYS A 131 15.52 18.82 -3.01
C LYS A 131 15.54 17.33 -3.29
N ALA A 132 16.21 16.94 -4.37
CA ALA A 132 16.38 15.55 -4.75
C ALA A 132 17.04 14.71 -3.64
N SER A 133 18.05 15.26 -2.96
CA SER A 133 18.75 14.60 -1.85
C SER A 133 17.82 14.18 -0.71
N ASP A 134 16.83 15.01 -0.40
CA ASP A 134 15.93 14.79 0.73
C ASP A 134 14.85 13.76 0.34
N VAL A 135 14.44 13.75 -0.93
CA VAL A 135 13.60 12.70 -1.50
C VAL A 135 14.33 11.36 -1.46
N VAL A 136 15.60 11.31 -1.87
CA VAL A 136 16.42 10.09 -1.78
C VAL A 136 16.51 9.60 -0.34
N LEU A 137 16.81 10.48 0.62
CA LEU A 137 16.87 10.12 2.03
C LEU A 137 15.54 9.56 2.56
N ALA A 138 14.41 10.15 2.16
CA ALA A 138 13.09 9.65 2.54
C ALA A 138 12.80 8.27 1.93
N LEU A 139 13.13 8.06 0.66
CA LEU A 139 12.96 6.77 -0.03
C LEU A 139 13.87 5.67 0.54
N GLU A 140 15.09 6.02 0.96
CA GLU A 140 15.96 5.10 1.70
C GLU A 140 15.35 4.70 3.05
N GLY A 141 14.69 5.64 3.73
CA GLY A 141 13.89 5.37 4.93
C GLY A 141 12.73 4.41 4.66
N GLU A 142 12.00 4.62 3.57
CA GLU A 142 10.92 3.72 3.12
C GLU A 142 11.46 2.32 2.82
N MET A 143 12.59 2.21 2.12
CA MET A 143 13.26 0.95 1.82
C MET A 143 13.58 0.16 3.10
N ILE A 144 14.12 0.82 4.14
CA ILE A 144 14.41 0.20 5.44
C ILE A 144 13.12 -0.30 6.10
N ALA A 145 12.04 0.48 6.04
CA ALA A 145 10.74 0.08 6.60
C ALA A 145 10.14 -1.13 5.87
N MET A 146 10.28 -1.19 4.54
CA MET A 146 9.85 -2.33 3.73
C MET A 146 10.65 -3.58 4.06
N ILE A 147 11.98 -3.47 4.20
CA ILE A 147 12.83 -4.60 4.64
C ILE A 147 12.34 -5.15 5.99
N ALA A 148 12.08 -4.27 6.96
CA ALA A 148 11.59 -4.69 8.26
C ALA A 148 10.23 -5.42 8.19
N MET A 149 9.33 -4.97 7.31
CA MET A 149 8.05 -5.65 7.06
C MET A 149 8.26 -7.03 6.42
N TYR A 150 9.02 -7.12 5.34
CA TYR A 150 9.24 -8.38 4.62
C TYR A 150 10.02 -9.40 5.46
N ASP A 151 11.01 -8.97 6.24
CA ASP A 151 11.69 -9.85 7.20
C ASP A 151 10.75 -10.37 8.28
N SER A 152 9.80 -9.54 8.74
CA SER A 152 8.77 -9.97 9.69
C SER A 152 7.83 -11.01 9.06
N LEU A 153 7.46 -10.84 7.78
CA LEU A 153 6.63 -11.79 7.04
C LEU A 153 7.35 -13.12 6.82
N LYS A 154 8.62 -13.10 6.39
CA LYS A 154 9.48 -14.29 6.25
C LYS A 154 9.58 -15.07 7.54
N ALA A 155 9.76 -14.38 8.67
CA ALA A 155 9.86 -15.01 9.97
C ALA A 155 8.53 -15.62 10.45
N ALA A 156 7.39 -15.05 10.03
CA ALA A 156 6.07 -15.43 10.50
C ALA A 156 5.34 -16.46 9.62
N ASP A 157 5.68 -16.56 8.33
CA ASP A 157 5.03 -17.47 7.38
C ASP A 157 6.01 -18.47 6.74
N PRO A 158 5.92 -19.78 7.05
CA PRO A 158 6.75 -20.80 6.40
C PRO A 158 6.46 -20.95 4.90
N LYS A 159 5.36 -20.40 4.39
CA LYS A 159 5.02 -20.37 2.95
C LYS A 159 5.29 -19.00 2.31
N TYR A 160 6.10 -18.15 2.95
CA TYR A 160 6.44 -16.81 2.44
C TYR A 160 6.88 -16.82 0.98
N GLU A 161 7.75 -17.76 0.60
CA GLU A 161 8.28 -17.84 -0.77
C GLU A 161 7.18 -18.08 -1.82
N GLU A 162 6.15 -18.86 -1.47
CA GLU A 162 5.02 -19.15 -2.36
C GLU A 162 4.10 -17.93 -2.50
N HIS A 163 3.90 -17.17 -1.41
CA HIS A 163 2.86 -16.16 -1.34
C HIS A 163 3.33 -14.72 -1.55
N CYS A 164 4.59 -14.40 -1.23
CA CYS A 164 5.00 -13.02 -0.97
C CYS A 164 6.37 -12.63 -1.55
N ALA A 165 7.27 -13.57 -1.83
CA ALA A 165 8.60 -13.23 -2.34
C ALA A 165 8.57 -12.43 -3.66
N PHE A 166 7.58 -12.66 -4.52
CA PHE A 166 7.41 -11.85 -5.72
C PHE A 166 7.03 -10.39 -5.42
N LEU A 167 6.21 -10.16 -4.38
CA LEU A 167 5.79 -8.82 -3.94
C LEU A 167 6.96 -8.04 -3.37
N GLU A 168 7.80 -8.70 -2.57
CA GLU A 168 9.03 -8.09 -2.06
C GLU A 168 9.92 -7.62 -3.19
N ASN A 169 10.30 -8.52 -4.09
CA ASN A 169 11.18 -8.18 -5.21
C ASN A 169 10.59 -7.05 -6.07
N TYR A 170 9.28 -7.10 -6.32
CA TYR A 170 8.58 -6.11 -7.11
C TYR A 170 8.58 -4.72 -6.44
N THR A 171 8.08 -4.62 -5.20
CA THR A 171 7.94 -3.34 -4.51
C THR A 171 9.29 -2.72 -4.14
N MET A 172 10.25 -3.53 -3.69
CA MET A 172 11.62 -3.08 -3.41
C MET A 172 12.28 -2.52 -4.66
N LYS A 173 12.07 -3.16 -5.82
CA LYS A 173 12.55 -2.65 -7.09
C LYS A 173 11.93 -1.28 -7.45
N LEU A 174 10.64 -1.07 -7.18
CA LEU A 174 10.00 0.23 -7.44
C LEU A 174 10.65 1.35 -6.65
N VAL A 175 10.87 1.15 -5.35
CA VAL A 175 11.53 2.16 -4.50
C VAL A 175 12.97 2.38 -4.94
N GLN A 176 13.71 1.31 -5.28
CA GLN A 176 15.07 1.45 -5.78
C GLN A 176 15.13 2.23 -7.10
N ASP A 177 14.22 1.97 -8.03
CA ASP A 177 14.16 2.68 -9.31
C ASP A 177 13.85 4.18 -9.09
N MET A 178 13.05 4.54 -8.09
CA MET A 178 12.82 5.94 -7.68
C MET A 178 14.09 6.57 -7.07
N ILE A 179 14.77 5.87 -6.17
CA ILE A 179 16.06 6.31 -5.59
C ILE A 179 17.07 6.60 -6.70
N ASP A 180 17.23 5.66 -7.63
CA ASP A 180 18.16 5.77 -8.76
C ASP A 180 17.80 6.92 -9.70
N THR A 181 16.51 7.29 -9.79
CA THR A 181 16.02 8.40 -10.61
C THR A 181 16.36 9.73 -9.95
N TYR A 182 15.99 9.91 -8.68
CA TYR A 182 16.25 11.15 -7.94
C TYR A 182 17.72 11.36 -7.59
N SER A 183 18.53 10.30 -7.48
CA SER A 183 19.98 10.42 -7.24
C SER A 183 20.76 10.99 -8.43
N LYS A 184 20.16 11.05 -9.62
CA LYS A 184 20.76 11.60 -10.84
C LYS A 184 20.35 13.05 -11.12
N ALA A 185 19.45 13.60 -10.32
CA ALA A 185 18.86 14.93 -10.49
C ALA A 185 19.78 16.07 -10.01
#